data_AF-A0A7W3THM0-F1
#
_entry.id   AF-A0A7W3THM0-F1
#
_cell.length_a   1.000
_cell.length_b   1.000
_cell.length_c   1.000
_cell.angle_alpha   90.00
_cell.angle_beta   90.00
_cell.angle_gamma   90.00
#
_symmetry.space_group_name_H-M   'P 1'
#
loop_
_entity.id
_entity.type
_entity.pdbx_description
1 polymer ?
#
loop_
_entity_poly.entity_id
_entity_poly.type
_entity_poly.pdbx_seq_one_letter_code
_entity_poly.pdbx_strand_id
1 'polypeptide(L)' 'GEHVIEWCREAGFRGIRFNAVVETNEAAVRLWKSLGFEIVGTVPDAFDHADHGPVGLHVMYRRL' A
#
# COMPACT_ATOMS: atom_id res chain seq x y z
N GLY A 1 -7.33 7.01 -6.19
CA GLY A 1 -6.86 5.63 -6.39
C GLY A 1 -7.19 5.17 -7.79
N GLU A 2 -8.49 5.10 -8.11
CA GLU A 2 -9.01 4.61 -9.40
C GLU A 2 -8.37 5.28 -10.63
N HIS A 3 -8.25 6.62 -10.63
CA HIS A 3 -7.62 7.34 -11.75
C HIS A 3 -6.19 6.85 -12.06
N VAL A 4 -5.35 6.66 -11.03
CA VAL A 4 -3.96 6.17 -11.21
C VAL A 4 -3.96 4.72 -11.68
N ILE A 5 -4.87 3.89 -11.15
CA ILE A 5 -5.02 2.51 -11.59
C ILE A 5 -5.35 2.44 -13.08
N GLU A 6 -6.30 3.23 -13.54
CA GLU A 6 -6.72 3.23 -14.94
C GLU A 6 -5.61 3.76 -15.84
N TRP A 7 -4.99 4.88 -15.44
CA TRP A 7 -3.85 5.41 -16.17
C TRP A 7 -2.70 4.39 -16.31
N CYS A 8 -2.36 3.66 -15.25
CA CYS A 8 -1.33 2.63 -15.33
C CYS A 8 -1.74 1.47 -16.26
N ARG A 9 -3.02 1.11 -16.31
CA ARG A 9 -3.52 0.08 -17.22
C ARG A 9 -3.44 0.53 -18.68
N GLU A 10 -3.89 1.75 -18.97
CA GLU A 10 -3.81 2.36 -20.30
C GLU A 10 -2.36 2.51 -20.79
N ALA A 11 -1.44 2.81 -19.88
CA ALA A 11 -0.01 2.90 -20.17
C ALA A 11 0.71 1.54 -20.26
N GLY A 12 0.01 0.41 -20.12
CA GLY A 12 0.56 -0.93 -20.32
C GLY A 12 1.39 -1.47 -19.15
N PHE A 13 1.28 -0.89 -17.95
CA PHE A 13 1.94 -1.42 -16.77
C PHE A 13 1.33 -2.77 -16.35
N ARG A 14 2.16 -3.63 -15.75
CA ARG A 14 1.76 -4.98 -15.32
C ARG A 14 1.28 -5.06 -13.87
N GLY A 15 1.51 -4.01 -13.08
CA GLY A 15 1.17 -3.96 -11.67
C GLY A 15 1.58 -2.64 -11.03
N ILE A 16 1.03 -2.35 -9.86
CA ILE A 16 1.36 -1.18 -9.03
C ILE A 16 1.88 -1.69 -7.69
N ARG A 17 2.97 -1.09 -7.20
CA ARG A 17 3.54 -1.39 -5.88
C ARG A 17 3.59 -0.13 -5.03
N PHE A 18 3.12 -0.22 -3.79
CA PHE A 18 3.44 0.73 -2.73
C PHE A 18 4.52 0.12 -1.85
N ASN A 19 5.65 0.83 -1.73
CA ASN A 19 6.81 0.33 -0.98
C ASN A 19 6.65 0.48 0.54
N ALA A 20 5.85 1.45 0.98
CA ALA A 20 5.73 1.81 2.38
C ALA A 20 4.32 2.35 2.67
N VAL A 21 3.50 1.51 3.30
CA VAL A 21 2.20 1.89 3.86
C VAL A 21 2.23 1.58 5.35
N VAL A 22 2.15 2.62 6.20
CA VAL A 22 2.20 2.48 7.67
C VAL A 22 1.06 1.57 8.13
N GLU A 23 1.39 0.51 8.90
CA GLU A 23 0.41 -0.52 9.28
C GLU A 23 -0.74 0.01 10.15
N THR A 24 -0.48 1.04 10.95
CA THR A 24 -1.49 1.72 11.78
C THR A 24 -2.35 2.71 11.00
N ASN A 25 -2.02 3.03 9.75
CA ASN A 25 -2.89 3.85 8.89
C ASN A 25 -4.01 2.99 8.30
N GLU A 26 -4.91 2.53 9.17
CA GLU A 26 -5.95 1.58 8.80
C GLU A 26 -6.88 2.11 7.69
N ALA A 27 -7.12 3.42 7.66
CA ALA A 27 -7.95 4.05 6.63
C ALA A 27 -7.33 3.87 5.23
N ALA A 28 -6.03 4.14 5.09
CA ALA A 28 -5.32 3.91 3.83
C ALA A 28 -5.24 2.42 3.50
N VAL A 29 -4.93 1.56 4.49
CA VAL A 29 -4.86 0.11 4.27
C VAL A 29 -6.19 -0.45 3.77
N ARG A 30 -7.32 -0.05 4.38
CA ARG A 30 -8.68 -0.46 3.94
C ARG A 30 -8.98 0.04 2.53
N LEU A 31 -8.66 1.29 2.22
CA LEU A 31 -8.85 1.87 0.88
C LEU A 31 -8.05 1.11 -0.19
N TRP A 32 -6.78 0.78 0.06
CA TRP A 32 -5.98 0.09 -0.94
C TRP A 32 -6.42 -1.36 -1.12
N LYS A 33 -6.80 -2.04 -0.03
CA LYS A 33 -7.44 -3.37 -0.11
C LYS A 33 -8.73 -3.34 -0.94
N SER A 34 -9.60 -2.35 -0.75
CA SER A 34 -10.85 -2.25 -1.52
C SER A 34 -10.61 -1.98 -3.00
N LEU A 35 -9.49 -1.34 -3.34
CA LEU A 35 -9.05 -1.15 -4.73
C LEU A 35 -8.30 -2.36 -5.31
N GLY A 36 -8.16 -3.46 -4.57
CA GLY A 36 -7.53 -4.71 -5.03
C GLY A 36 -6.02 -4.78 -4.83
N PHE A 37 -5.45 -3.97 -3.94
CA PHE A 37 -4.08 -4.18 -3.48
C PHE A 37 -4.03 -5.22 -2.36
N GLU A 38 -3.02 -6.09 -2.42
CA GLU A 38 -2.73 -7.08 -1.40
C GLU A 38 -1.45 -6.68 -0.65
N ILE A 39 -1.38 -7.04 0.64
CA ILE A 39 -0.14 -6.90 1.41
C ILE A 39 0.76 -8.06 1.01
N VAL A 40 1.93 -7.74 0.44
CA VAL A 40 2.97 -8.71 0.08
C VAL A 40 3.78 -9.11 1.31
N GLY A 41 3.99 -8.16 2.23
CA GLY A 41 4.67 -8.36 3.48
C GLY A 41 4.74 -7.07 4.29
N THR A 42 5.21 -7.18 5.53
CA THR A 42 5.41 -6.04 6.44
C THR A 42 6.85 -6.08 6.94
N VAL A 43 7.55 -4.97 6.81
CA VAL A 43 8.83 -4.78 7.51
C VAL A 43 8.49 -4.29 8.93
N PRO A 44 8.78 -5.06 9.99
CA PRO A 44 8.47 -4.65 11.36
C PRO A 44 9.33 -3.45 11.78
N ASP A 45 8.80 -2.61 12.67
CA ASP A 45 9.50 -1.47 13.30
C ASP A 45 10.16 -0.49 12.32
N ALA A 46 9.63 -0.40 11.10
CA ALA A 46 10.22 0.35 9.99
C ALA A 46 9.81 1.83 9.95
N PHE A 47 8.88 2.25 10.81
CA PHE A 47 8.40 3.62 10.89
C PHE A 47 8.18 4.03 12.36
N ASP A 48 8.73 5.18 12.77
CA ASP A 48 8.56 5.71 14.13
C ASP A 48 7.33 6.61 14.19
N HIS A 49 6.20 6.07 14.67
CA HIS A 49 4.92 6.76 14.74
C HIS A 49 4.79 7.54 16.06
N ALA A 50 4.42 8.82 15.97
CA ALA A 50 4.36 9.72 17.13
C ALA A 50 3.54 9.18 18.31
N ASP A 51 2.38 8.56 18.03
CA ASP A 51 1.47 8.04 19.08
C ASP A 51 1.60 6.52 19.36
N HIS A 52 2.34 5.79 18.52
CA HIS A 52 2.36 4.31 18.54
C HIS A 52 3.76 3.71 18.66
N GLY A 53 4.81 4.55 18.65
CA GLY A 53 6.20 4.11 18.64
C GLY A 53 6.57 3.44 17.31
N PRO A 54 7.58 2.55 17.32
CA PRO A 54 7.95 1.77 16.13
C PRO A 54 6.79 0.91 15.66
N VAL A 55 6.42 1.08 14.39
CA VAL A 55 5.37 0.31 13.70
C VAL A 55 5.87 -0.14 12.34
N GLY A 56 5.23 -1.15 11.79
CA GLY A 56 5.57 -1.76 10.52
C GLY A 56 5.17 -0.93 9.29
N LEU A 57 5.88 -1.21 8.19
CA LEU A 57 5.55 -0.73 6.85
C LEU A 57 5.15 -1.89 5.97
N HIS A 58 3.91 -1.89 5.48
CA HIS A 58 3.45 -2.82 4.45
C HIS A 58 4.05 -2.47 3.10
N VAL A 59 4.55 -3.50 2.40
CA VAL A 59 4.67 -3.49 0.95
C VAL A 59 3.34 -3.99 0.39
N MET A 60 2.69 -3.20 -0.45
CA MET A 60 1.42 -3.57 -1.09
C MET A 60 1.58 -3.68 -2.60
N TYR A 61 0.87 -4.62 -3.22
CA TYR A 61 0.91 -4.85 -4.66
C TYR A 61 -0.48 -5.09 -5.23
N ARG A 62 -0.73 -4.57 -6.44
CA ARG A 62 -1.91 -4.87 -7.25
C ARG A 62 -1.48 -5.24 -8.65
N ARG A 63 -1.96 -6.37 -9.17
CA ARG A 63 -1.80 -6.72 -10.58
C ARG A 63 -2.76 -5.90 -11.45
N LEU A 64 -2.32 -5.44 -12.62
CA LEU A 64 -3.14 -4.68 -13.57
C LEU A 64 -3.66 -5.51 -14.74
#